data_AF-A0A9X4G0S9-F1
#
_entry.id   AF-A0A9X4G0S9-F1
#
_cell.length_a   1.000
_cell.length_b   1.000
_cell.length_c   1.000
_cell.angle_alpha   90.00
_cell.angle_beta   90.00
_cell.angle_gamma   90.00
#
_symmetry.space_group_name_H-M   'P 1'
#
loop_
_entity.id
_entity.type
_entity.pdbx_description
1 polymer ?
#
loop_
_entity_poly.entity_id
_entity_poly.type
_entity_poly.pdbx_seq_one_letter_code
_entity_poly.pdbx_strand_id
1 'polypeptide(L)'
;MALFYSEKAAKQQAKKSAKTTACPPVTIQSLDYQGLGVAKIAGKTWFIENALPNEQVEIQILEEKRQYGRAKAVKILKPSTARQQPSCTLYGKCGGCQMQHIPLDLQREAKQQALFQRLQKLQSQPIDFQPMIVGNDKSYRRRAKLSIALQNNQLAIGFRMQNSNQIIPLEQCKVLVEPLSQLIKPLQSLFNTWQNKKALGHIELVQADNTIAMLVRNVGQLHSQDSQNLQQFAEQYSLSLYVMTAENAIVQLNGEAPYYQIHGVKLGFSIRDFIQVNGNLNEKMVDKALEWLNLSAQDRVLDLFCGMGNFTLPIAKQAGFVVGVEGVQPMVEQAKQNQAASGLKNVEFYQTNLDEPFADKAWASEPFNKVLLDPARNGAFFCLDHLAALNPETIVYVSCNPATLVRDAEKLIQAGYKLQKAAMIDMFPHTGHLESISLFTK
;
A
#
# COMPACT_ATOMS: atom_id res chain seq x y z
N MET A 1 5.64 -24.12 -7.67
CA MET A 1 7.04 -24.43 -7.30
C MET A 1 7.55 -23.27 -6.46
N ALA A 2 7.54 -23.46 -5.14
CA ALA A 2 7.75 -22.41 -4.16
C ALA A 2 9.20 -21.90 -4.21
N LEU A 3 9.40 -20.65 -4.65
CA LEU A 3 10.62 -19.92 -4.31
C LEU A 3 10.47 -19.41 -2.88
N PHE A 4 10.69 -20.34 -1.95
CA PHE A 4 11.23 -20.02 -0.64
C PHE A 4 12.53 -19.23 -0.87
N TYR A 5 12.46 -17.91 -0.76
CA TYR A 5 13.66 -17.13 -0.46
C TYR A 5 14.08 -17.55 0.95
N SER A 6 15.03 -18.48 1.01
CA SER A 6 15.63 -18.95 2.25
C SER A 6 16.34 -17.78 2.92
N GLU A 7 15.78 -17.29 4.03
CA GLU A 7 16.42 -16.36 4.96
C GLU A 7 17.57 -17.00 5.77
N LYS A 8 18.24 -18.03 5.23
CA LYS A 8 19.30 -18.78 5.91
C LYS A 8 20.59 -18.82 5.09
N ALA A 9 21.11 -17.65 4.73
CA ALA A 9 22.52 -17.50 4.32
C ALA A 9 23.09 -16.07 4.54
N ALA A 10 22.52 -15.27 5.46
CA ALA A 10 23.03 -13.93 5.78
C ALA A 10 23.41 -13.75 7.27
N LYS A 11 23.57 -14.85 8.02
CA LYS A 11 24.12 -14.84 9.38
C LYS A 11 25.54 -15.40 9.36
N GLN A 12 26.49 -14.60 8.86
CA GLN A 12 27.93 -14.61 9.19
C GLN A 12 28.68 -13.74 8.18
N GLN A 13 28.39 -12.44 8.15
CA GLN A 13 29.41 -11.46 7.78
C GLN A 13 29.45 -10.40 8.87
N ALA A 14 30.61 -10.34 9.50
CA ALA A 14 30.90 -9.61 10.71
C ALA A 14 30.58 -8.12 10.59
N LYS A 15 30.20 -7.53 11.73
CA LYS A 15 30.28 -6.09 12.03
C LYS A 15 31.68 -5.58 11.66
N LYS A 16 31.86 -5.09 10.43
CA LYS A 16 32.90 -4.09 10.14
C LYS A 16 32.28 -2.73 10.46
N SER A 17 32.92 -1.98 11.35
CA SER A 17 32.56 -0.58 11.58
C SER A 17 32.57 0.16 10.24
N ALA A 18 31.52 0.92 9.97
CA ALA A 18 31.46 1.80 8.82
C ALA A 18 32.61 2.80 8.94
N LYS A 19 33.61 2.70 8.07
CA LYS A 19 34.65 3.72 7.97
C LYS A 19 33.97 5.01 7.52
N THR A 20 34.07 6.05 8.34
CA THR A 20 33.95 7.45 7.91
C THR A 20 35.12 7.73 6.99
N THR A 21 35.06 7.20 5.77
CA THR A 21 35.99 7.62 4.72
C THR A 21 35.65 9.08 4.48
N ALA A 22 36.61 9.98 4.71
CA ALA A 22 36.48 11.40 4.41
C ALA A 22 36.23 11.57 2.90
N CYS A 23 34.97 11.42 2.50
CA CYS A 23 34.53 11.64 1.15
C CYS A 23 34.40 13.16 0.98
N PRO A 24 34.94 13.74 -0.10
CA PRO A 24 34.72 15.15 -0.36
C PRO A 24 33.21 15.45 -0.42
N PRO A 25 32.80 16.68 -0.06
CA PRO A 25 31.40 17.09 -0.13
C PRO A 25 30.74 16.71 -1.46
N VAL A 26 29.60 16.04 -1.38
CA VAL A 26 28.85 15.56 -2.54
C VAL A 26 27.76 16.57 -2.85
N THR A 27 27.71 17.01 -4.11
CA THR A 27 26.59 17.83 -4.61
C THR A 27 25.49 16.92 -5.14
N ILE A 28 24.27 17.11 -4.64
CA ILE A 28 23.10 16.33 -5.03
C ILE A 28 22.51 16.90 -6.31
N GLN A 29 22.28 16.03 -7.30
CA GLN A 29 21.87 16.43 -8.65
C GLN A 29 20.35 16.38 -8.82
N SER A 30 19.70 15.33 -8.32
CA SER A 30 18.26 15.11 -8.49
C SER A 30 17.70 14.24 -7.36
N LEU A 31 16.41 13.93 -7.42
CA LEU A 31 15.75 12.95 -6.56
C LEU A 31 15.33 11.73 -7.37
N ASP A 32 15.35 10.55 -6.76
CA ASP A 32 14.64 9.38 -7.27
C ASP A 32 13.19 9.34 -6.78
N TYR A 33 12.39 8.39 -7.28
CA TYR A 33 10.99 8.24 -6.88
C TYR A 33 10.79 7.85 -5.40
N GLN A 34 11.84 7.36 -4.73
CA GLN A 34 11.84 7.04 -3.30
C GLN A 34 12.29 8.21 -2.43
N GLY A 35 12.57 9.37 -3.04
CA GLY A 35 12.98 10.58 -2.33
C GLY A 35 14.43 10.50 -1.85
N LEU A 36 15.24 9.67 -2.50
CA LEU A 36 16.67 9.60 -2.28
C LEU A 36 17.36 10.60 -3.20
N GLY A 37 18.28 11.39 -2.64
CA GLY A 37 19.14 12.26 -3.42
C GLY A 37 20.03 11.43 -4.34
N VAL A 38 20.13 11.82 -5.61
CA VAL A 38 20.96 11.15 -6.60
C VAL A 38 22.18 12.02 -6.88
N ALA A 39 23.36 11.40 -6.82
CA ALA A 39 24.61 12.04 -7.19
C ALA A 39 25.51 11.07 -7.98
N LYS A 40 26.45 11.61 -8.76
CA LYS A 40 27.51 10.83 -9.39
C LYS A 40 28.84 11.12 -8.73
N ILE A 41 29.50 10.07 -8.21
CA ILE A 41 30.84 10.15 -7.61
C ILE A 41 31.73 9.22 -8.41
N ALA A 42 32.76 9.77 -9.05
CA ALA A 42 33.67 9.05 -9.95
C ALA A 42 32.93 8.17 -11.00
N GLY A 43 31.87 8.73 -11.61
CA GLY A 43 31.06 8.04 -12.63
C GLY A 43 30.04 7.03 -12.09
N LYS A 44 30.11 6.64 -10.81
CA LYS A 44 29.15 5.75 -10.15
C LYS A 44 27.94 6.52 -9.62
N THR A 45 26.73 5.99 -9.77
CA THR A 45 25.49 6.58 -9.23
C THR A 45 25.34 6.24 -7.75
N TRP A 46 25.00 7.24 -6.93
CA TRP A 46 24.78 7.11 -5.50
C TRP A 46 23.37 7.56 -5.13
N PHE A 47 22.69 6.74 -4.33
CA PHE A 47 21.39 7.04 -3.73
C PHE A 47 21.59 7.42 -2.26
N ILE A 48 21.21 8.65 -1.91
CA ILE A 48 21.60 9.30 -0.65
C ILE A 48 20.34 9.63 0.15
N GLU A 49 20.17 8.99 1.30
CA GLU A 49 19.09 9.29 2.24
C GLU A 49 19.28 10.69 2.87
N ASN A 50 18.17 11.37 3.17
CA ASN A 50 18.15 12.70 3.81
C ASN A 50 18.85 13.81 3.00
N ALA A 51 18.73 13.79 1.67
CA ALA A 51 19.41 14.71 0.76
C ALA A 51 18.46 15.24 -0.32
N LEU A 52 18.49 16.55 -0.58
CA LEU A 52 17.70 17.23 -1.61
C LEU A 52 18.58 17.71 -2.77
N PRO A 53 18.01 17.95 -3.96
CA PRO A 53 18.74 18.56 -5.08
C PRO A 53 19.35 19.91 -4.69
N ASN A 54 20.52 20.19 -5.25
CA ASN A 54 21.33 21.38 -5.01
C ASN A 54 21.97 21.48 -3.61
N GLU A 55 21.84 20.45 -2.77
CA GLU A 55 22.56 20.39 -1.50
C GLU A 55 24.02 19.98 -1.69
N GLN A 56 24.87 20.49 -0.80
CA GLN A 56 26.21 19.94 -0.56
C GLN A 56 26.22 19.23 0.78
N VAL A 57 26.55 17.94 0.78
CA VAL A 57 26.46 17.08 1.96
C VAL A 57 27.73 16.26 2.18
N GLU A 58 28.05 16.01 3.45
CA GLU A 58 28.94 14.90 3.83
C GLU A 58 28.10 13.63 3.99
N ILE A 59 28.58 12.53 3.42
CA ILE A 59 27.84 11.27 3.37
C ILE A 59 28.51 10.17 4.20
N GLN A 60 27.69 9.32 4.80
CA GLN A 60 28.10 8.02 5.34
C GLN A 60 27.68 6.93 4.36
N ILE A 61 28.65 6.14 3.88
CA ILE A 61 28.39 5.00 3.01
C ILE A 61 27.68 3.90 3.80
N LEU A 62 26.54 3.45 3.29
CA LEU A 62 25.77 2.34 3.85
C LEU A 62 26.05 1.04 3.11
N GLU A 63 26.12 1.11 1.78
CA GLU A 63 26.37 -0.03 0.91
C GLU A 63 27.07 0.47 -0.35
N GLU A 64 28.05 -0.28 -0.85
CA GLU A 64 28.69 -0.01 -2.13
C GLU A 64 28.65 -1.25 -3.01
N LYS A 65 28.05 -1.12 -4.20
CA LYS A 65 28.06 -2.15 -5.23
C LYS A 65 28.85 -1.66 -6.45
N ARG A 66 29.00 -2.57 -7.43
CA ARG A 66 29.69 -2.28 -8.69
C ARG A 66 29.02 -1.13 -9.46
N GLN A 67 27.70 -1.18 -9.62
CA GLN A 67 26.97 -0.23 -10.47
C GLN A 67 26.38 0.97 -9.72
N TYR A 68 26.18 0.85 -8.40
CA TYR A 68 25.60 1.91 -7.59
C TYR A 68 26.08 1.86 -6.14
N GLY A 69 25.97 2.97 -5.43
CA GLY A 69 26.18 3.04 -3.98
C GLY A 69 24.93 3.56 -3.25
N ARG A 70 24.84 3.24 -1.96
CA ARG A 70 23.84 3.80 -1.03
C ARG A 70 24.57 4.49 0.10
N ALA A 71 24.10 5.68 0.43
CA ALA A 71 24.66 6.48 1.51
C ALA A 71 23.56 7.24 2.25
N LYS A 72 23.94 7.90 3.35
CA LYS A 72 23.09 8.81 4.10
C LYS A 72 23.82 10.13 4.30
N ALA A 73 23.14 11.25 4.06
CA ALA A 73 23.68 12.56 4.41
C ALA A 73 23.74 12.69 5.94
N VAL A 74 24.95 12.85 6.48
CA VAL A 74 25.21 13.01 7.92
C VAL A 74 25.37 14.48 8.31
N LYS A 75 25.83 15.32 7.37
CA LYS A 75 25.95 16.76 7.57
C LYS A 75 25.58 17.47 6.28
N ILE A 76 24.75 18.50 6.40
CA ILE A 76 24.35 19.36 5.29
C ILE A 76 25.19 20.63 5.38
N LEU A 77 26.11 20.81 4.44
CA LEU A 77 27.02 21.95 4.39
C LEU A 77 26.37 23.16 3.72
N LYS A 78 25.62 22.91 2.64
CA LYS A 78 24.78 23.89 1.96
C LYS A 78 23.37 23.31 1.80
N PRO A 79 22.38 23.75 2.59
CA PRO A 79 21.01 23.28 2.47
C PRO A 79 20.35 23.84 1.21
N SER A 80 19.38 23.08 0.69
CA SER A 80 18.54 23.53 -0.42
C SER A 80 17.53 24.53 0.10
N THR A 81 17.20 25.56 -0.69
CA THR A 81 16.14 26.52 -0.36
C THR A 81 14.77 25.85 -0.28
N ALA A 82 14.61 24.69 -0.92
CA ALA A 82 13.39 23.89 -0.87
C ALA A 82 13.30 23.01 0.39
N ARG A 83 14.38 22.82 1.16
CA ARG A 83 14.33 21.91 2.32
C ARG A 83 13.33 22.43 3.36
N GLN A 84 12.42 21.56 3.79
CA GLN A 84 11.43 21.89 4.82
C GLN A 84 11.73 21.17 6.13
N GLN A 85 11.24 21.74 7.23
CA GLN A 85 11.27 21.09 8.53
C GLN A 85 10.19 20.01 8.61
N PRO A 86 10.53 18.76 8.94
CA PRO A 86 9.55 17.70 9.12
C PRO A 86 8.51 18.04 10.17
N SER A 87 7.23 17.79 9.87
CA SER A 87 6.14 18.11 10.78
C SER A 87 6.03 17.12 11.96
N CYS A 88 6.56 15.91 11.81
CA CYS A 88 6.56 14.88 12.85
C CYS A 88 7.89 14.89 13.63
N THR A 89 7.82 14.98 14.95
CA THR A 89 8.99 14.96 15.84
C THR A 89 9.74 13.63 15.84
N LEU A 90 9.09 12.55 15.41
CA LEU A 90 9.68 11.21 15.28
C LEU A 90 10.28 10.96 13.89
N TYR A 91 10.24 11.94 12.98
CA TYR A 91 10.80 11.82 11.65
C TYR A 91 12.31 11.52 11.70
N GLY A 92 12.79 10.65 10.81
CA GLY A 92 14.16 10.13 10.81
C GLY A 92 14.45 9.04 11.84
N LYS A 93 13.49 8.73 12.74
CA LYS A 93 13.54 7.60 13.67
C LYS A 93 12.47 6.55 13.36
N CYS A 94 11.22 7.00 13.19
CA CYS A 94 10.09 6.15 12.81
C CYS A 94 10.25 5.68 11.35
N GLY A 95 10.00 4.39 11.09
CA GLY A 95 10.07 3.81 9.75
C GLY A 95 8.90 4.17 8.83
N GLY A 96 7.91 4.94 9.30
CA GLY A 96 6.66 5.19 8.58
C GLY A 96 6.76 6.24 7.46
N CYS A 97 7.51 7.32 7.65
CA CYS A 97 7.62 8.42 6.68
C CYS A 97 9.10 8.64 6.30
N GLN A 98 9.37 8.81 5.01
CA GLN A 98 10.73 8.94 4.47
C GLN A 98 11.01 10.33 3.87
N MET A 99 9.98 11.11 3.52
CA MET A 99 10.16 12.32 2.69
C MET A 99 9.71 13.62 3.34
N GLN A 100 9.41 13.68 4.65
CA GLN A 100 8.88 14.92 5.25
C GLN A 100 9.84 16.13 5.19
N HIS A 101 11.13 15.93 4.91
CA HIS A 101 12.10 17.00 4.68
C HIS A 101 12.06 17.59 3.25
N ILE A 102 11.31 16.97 2.34
CA ILE A 102 11.13 17.35 0.94
C ILE A 102 9.74 18.01 0.81
N PRO A 103 9.58 19.16 0.15
CA PRO A 103 8.26 19.72 -0.14
C PRO A 103 7.37 18.72 -0.84
N LEU A 104 6.07 18.74 -0.53
CA LEU A 104 5.12 17.75 -1.04
C LEU A 104 5.07 17.73 -2.58
N ASP A 105 5.06 18.89 -3.23
CA ASP A 105 5.01 18.98 -4.68
C ASP A 105 6.27 18.38 -5.33
N LEU A 106 7.44 18.61 -4.73
CA LEU A 106 8.69 18.01 -5.21
C LEU A 106 8.72 16.48 -5.04
N GLN A 107 8.08 15.94 -3.98
CA GLN A 107 7.92 14.48 -3.83
C GLN A 107 7.06 13.92 -4.98
N ARG A 108 5.95 14.60 -5.28
CA ARG A 108 4.99 14.22 -6.32
C ARG A 108 5.62 14.27 -7.70
N GLU A 109 6.28 15.38 -8.03
CA GLU A 109 6.97 15.56 -9.31
C GLU A 109 8.04 14.48 -9.53
N ALA A 110 8.89 14.22 -8.54
CA ALA A 110 9.94 13.20 -8.67
C ALA A 110 9.36 11.80 -8.94
N LYS A 111 8.29 11.43 -8.24
CA LYS A 111 7.58 10.16 -8.47
C LYS A 111 6.95 10.10 -9.86
N GLN A 112 6.22 11.14 -10.26
CA GLN A 112 5.52 11.20 -11.54
C GLN A 112 6.48 11.13 -12.72
N GLN A 113 7.53 11.96 -12.70
CA GLN A 113 8.56 11.97 -13.73
C GLN A 113 9.23 10.60 -13.86
N ALA A 114 9.58 9.95 -12.73
CA ALA A 114 10.20 8.64 -12.74
C ALA A 114 9.28 7.55 -13.33
N LEU A 115 7.97 7.61 -13.07
CA LEU A 115 6.99 6.70 -13.67
C LEU A 115 6.88 6.96 -15.19
N PHE A 116 6.58 8.20 -15.57
CA PHE A 116 6.29 8.56 -16.96
C PHE A 116 7.49 8.33 -17.89
N GLN A 117 8.71 8.66 -17.44
CA GLN A 117 9.92 8.38 -18.21
C GLN A 117 10.17 6.90 -18.45
N ARG A 118 9.76 6.02 -17.52
CA ARG A 118 9.92 4.56 -17.70
C ARG A 118 8.86 4.01 -18.65
N LEU A 119 7.61 4.46 -18.50
CA LEU A 119 6.51 4.03 -19.38
C LEU A 119 6.71 4.50 -20.83
N GLN A 120 7.10 5.75 -21.04
CA GLN A 120 7.31 6.29 -22.40
C GLN A 120 8.43 5.57 -23.16
N LYS A 121 9.38 4.94 -22.48
CA LYS A 121 10.44 4.15 -23.12
C LYS A 121 9.96 2.81 -23.68
N LEU A 122 8.78 2.34 -23.29
CA LEU A 122 8.25 1.05 -23.72
C LEU A 122 7.66 1.07 -25.13
N GLN A 123 7.30 2.25 -25.64
CA GLN A 123 6.71 2.40 -26.96
C GLN A 123 7.12 3.74 -27.58
N SER A 124 7.20 3.80 -28.91
CA SER A 124 7.46 5.04 -29.64
C SER A 124 6.27 6.00 -29.61
N GLN A 125 5.05 5.47 -29.48
CA GLN A 125 3.85 6.29 -29.50
C GLN A 125 3.70 7.10 -28.22
N PRO A 126 3.28 8.38 -28.31
CA PRO A 126 3.10 9.22 -27.15
C PRO A 126 2.02 8.64 -26.24
N ILE A 127 2.31 8.60 -24.94
CA ILE A 127 1.33 8.27 -23.91
C ILE A 127 0.66 9.56 -23.46
N ASP A 128 -0.68 9.55 -23.37
CA ASP A 128 -1.44 10.64 -22.76
C ASP A 128 -1.28 10.57 -21.23
N PHE A 129 -0.28 11.31 -20.74
CA PHE A 129 0.00 11.42 -19.31
C PHE A 129 -0.97 12.36 -18.63
N GLN A 130 -1.81 11.79 -17.77
CA GLN A 130 -2.92 12.47 -17.14
C GLN A 130 -2.48 13.15 -15.82
N PRO A 131 -3.22 14.18 -15.37
CA PRO A 131 -2.96 14.83 -14.08
C PRO A 131 -2.92 13.82 -12.93
N MET A 132 -2.04 14.08 -11.96
CA MET A 132 -1.92 13.22 -10.78
C MET A 132 -3.21 13.25 -9.94
N ILE A 133 -3.63 12.09 -9.45
CA ILE A 133 -4.70 11.99 -8.47
C ILE A 133 -4.10 12.23 -7.09
N VAL A 134 -4.46 13.37 -6.48
CA VAL A 134 -3.90 13.83 -5.20
C VAL A 134 -4.98 14.08 -4.14
N GLY A 135 -4.53 14.07 -2.89
CA GLY A 135 -5.33 14.31 -1.70
C GLY A 135 -4.52 15.00 -0.60
N ASN A 136 -5.06 14.98 0.62
CA ASN A 136 -4.39 15.54 1.81
C ASN A 136 -3.12 14.73 2.16
N ASP A 137 -2.09 15.41 2.63
CA ASP A 137 -0.84 14.81 3.10
C ASP A 137 -0.90 14.36 4.57
N LYS A 138 -1.89 14.89 5.29
CA LYS A 138 -2.22 14.55 6.69
C LYS A 138 -3.57 13.86 6.76
N SER A 139 -3.78 13.14 7.87
CA SER A 139 -5.07 12.53 8.22
C SER A 139 -5.72 11.72 7.10
N TYR A 140 -4.92 11.07 6.26
CA TYR A 140 -5.40 10.29 5.12
C TYR A 140 -5.45 8.80 5.43
N ARG A 141 -4.63 8.32 6.38
CA ARG A 141 -4.44 6.91 6.67
C ARG A 141 -5.53 6.41 7.61
N ARG A 142 -6.50 5.68 7.04
CA ARG A 142 -7.63 5.09 7.77
C ARG A 142 -7.34 3.71 8.37
N ARG A 143 -6.12 3.19 8.21
CA ARG A 143 -5.69 1.89 8.78
C ARG A 143 -4.29 1.93 9.36
N ALA A 144 -4.12 1.40 10.56
CA ALA A 144 -2.84 1.30 11.25
C ALA A 144 -2.64 -0.09 11.86
N LYS A 145 -1.39 -0.56 11.87
CA LYS A 145 -0.96 -1.74 12.64
C LYS A 145 0.13 -1.30 13.60
N LEU A 146 -0.22 -1.16 14.88
CA LEU A 146 0.66 -0.75 15.96
C LEU A 146 1.27 -2.00 16.59
N SER A 147 2.60 -2.09 16.58
CA SER A 147 3.31 -3.15 17.28
C SER A 147 3.36 -2.85 18.77
N ILE A 148 3.25 -3.90 19.59
CA ILE A 148 3.46 -3.82 21.03
C ILE A 148 4.77 -4.54 21.34
N ALA A 149 5.64 -3.90 22.12
CA ALA A 149 6.87 -4.52 22.60
C ALA A 149 7.16 -4.12 24.04
N LEU A 150 7.75 -5.03 24.82
CA LEU A 150 8.27 -4.71 26.15
C LEU A 150 9.74 -4.30 26.01
N GLN A 151 10.06 -3.04 26.31
CA GLN A 151 11.40 -2.46 26.22
C GLN A 151 11.76 -1.84 27.56
N ASN A 152 12.87 -2.26 28.18
CA ASN A 152 13.29 -1.77 29.50
C ASN A 152 12.17 -1.85 30.55
N ASN A 153 11.40 -2.94 30.53
CA ASN A 153 10.23 -3.18 31.39
C ASN A 153 9.06 -2.19 31.21
N GLN A 154 9.09 -1.36 30.17
CA GLN A 154 8.00 -0.47 29.77
C GLN A 154 7.36 -0.95 28.47
N LEU A 155 6.05 -0.75 28.33
CA LEU A 155 5.33 -1.12 27.13
C LEU A 155 5.49 -0.03 26.07
N ALA A 156 6.03 -0.39 24.91
CA ALA A 156 6.12 0.47 23.75
C ALA A 156 5.01 0.08 22.75
N ILE A 157 4.12 1.01 22.45
CA ILE A 157 3.09 0.87 21.41
C ILE A 157 3.41 1.85 20.29
N GLY A 158 3.62 1.33 19.08
CA GLY A 158 3.92 2.19 17.94
C GLY A 158 4.39 1.46 16.70
N PHE A 159 5.24 2.13 15.91
CA PHE A 159 5.80 1.57 14.68
C PHE A 159 7.23 1.07 14.89
N ARG A 160 7.73 0.28 13.94
CA ARG A 160 9.14 -0.06 13.89
C ARG A 160 9.98 1.16 13.54
N MET A 161 11.15 1.26 14.15
CA MET A 161 12.18 2.23 13.79
C MET A 161 12.75 1.92 12.40
N GLN A 162 13.26 2.94 11.72
CA GLN A 162 13.89 2.76 10.42
C GLN A 162 15.08 1.79 10.53
N ASN A 163 15.10 0.77 9.66
CA ASN A 163 16.15 -0.27 9.63
C ASN A 163 16.38 -1.00 10.97
N SER A 164 15.34 -1.13 11.82
CA SER A 164 15.44 -1.78 13.13
C SER A 164 14.13 -2.49 13.51
N ASN A 165 14.25 -3.53 14.33
CA ASN A 165 13.09 -4.21 14.94
C ASN A 165 12.60 -3.53 16.21
N GLN A 166 13.28 -2.49 16.68
CA GLN A 166 12.86 -1.70 17.83
C GLN A 166 11.58 -0.92 17.52
N ILE A 167 10.68 -0.86 18.49
CA ILE A 167 9.44 -0.10 18.40
C ILE A 167 9.67 1.29 18.96
N ILE A 168 9.26 2.31 18.20
CA ILE A 168 9.21 3.69 18.68
C ILE A 168 7.81 3.98 19.25
N PRO A 169 7.68 4.32 20.54
CA PRO A 169 6.40 4.72 21.11
C PRO A 169 5.82 5.91 20.37
N LEU A 170 4.53 5.85 20.04
CA LEU A 170 3.81 6.95 19.41
C LEU A 170 2.98 7.67 20.45
N GLU A 171 2.91 8.99 20.39
CA GLU A 171 1.88 9.75 21.11
C GLU A 171 0.77 10.24 20.19
N GLN A 172 1.14 10.55 18.95
CA GLN A 172 0.26 11.05 17.89
C GLN A 172 0.89 10.70 16.55
N CYS A 173 0.08 10.60 15.50
CA CYS A 173 0.57 10.36 14.16
C CYS A 173 -0.23 11.18 13.14
N LYS A 174 0.38 12.25 12.61
CA LYS A 174 -0.28 13.23 11.73
C LYS A 174 -0.81 12.65 10.41
N VAL A 175 -0.33 11.49 9.97
CA VAL A 175 -0.84 10.83 8.75
C VAL A 175 -2.07 9.97 9.03
N LEU A 176 -2.27 9.50 10.27
CA LEU A 176 -3.49 8.79 10.66
C LEU A 176 -4.67 9.75 10.69
N VAL A 177 -5.84 9.27 10.27
CA VAL A 177 -7.09 9.98 10.53
C VAL A 177 -7.22 10.29 12.03
N GLU A 178 -7.78 11.45 12.34
CA GLU A 178 -7.80 11.99 13.70
C GLU A 178 -8.36 11.00 14.74
N PRO A 179 -9.49 10.29 14.49
CA PRO A 179 -10.01 9.33 15.46
C PRO A 179 -9.03 8.21 15.81
N LEU A 180 -8.25 7.72 14.85
CA LEU A 180 -7.23 6.69 15.11
C LEU A 180 -6.01 7.24 15.85
N SER A 181 -5.60 8.47 15.54
CA SER A 181 -4.47 9.12 16.23
C SER A 181 -4.80 9.37 17.72
N GLN A 182 -6.04 9.77 18.02
CA GLN A 182 -6.51 10.03 19.38
C GLN A 182 -6.57 8.79 20.27
N LEU A 183 -6.77 7.59 19.68
CA LEU A 183 -6.79 6.34 20.44
C LEU A 183 -5.42 5.90 20.97
N ILE A 184 -4.32 6.44 20.46
CA ILE A 184 -2.97 5.96 20.80
C ILE A 184 -2.66 6.10 22.31
N LYS A 185 -2.91 7.27 22.90
CA LYS A 185 -2.66 7.51 24.34
C LYS A 185 -3.57 6.66 25.24
N PRO A 186 -4.90 6.60 25.01
CA PRO A 186 -5.77 5.68 25.74
C PRO A 186 -5.36 4.22 25.67
N LEU A 187 -4.93 3.73 24.49
CA LEU A 187 -4.44 2.36 24.34
C LEU A 187 -3.19 2.11 25.18
N GLN A 188 -2.26 3.07 25.26
CA GLN A 188 -1.09 2.94 26.13
C GLN A 188 -1.48 2.77 27.59
N SER A 189 -2.43 3.56 28.09
CA SER A 189 -2.95 3.41 29.45
C SER A 189 -3.59 2.05 29.68
N LEU A 190 -4.44 1.59 28.75
CA LEU A 190 -5.12 0.30 28.82
C LEU A 190 -4.15 -0.87 28.90
N PHE A 191 -3.15 -0.92 28.02
CA PHE A 191 -2.21 -2.04 27.97
C PHE A 191 -1.09 -1.94 29.02
N ASN A 192 -0.88 -0.77 29.63
CA ASN A 192 0.05 -0.64 30.76
C ASN A 192 -0.41 -1.39 32.01
N THR A 193 -1.71 -1.62 32.18
CA THR A 193 -2.28 -2.42 33.28
C THR A 193 -2.51 -3.88 32.91
N TRP A 194 -2.10 -4.30 31.71
CA TRP A 194 -2.31 -5.67 31.22
C TRP A 194 -1.60 -6.72 32.08
N GLN A 195 -2.28 -7.81 32.43
CA GLN A 195 -1.73 -8.80 33.35
C GLN A 195 -0.51 -9.53 32.75
N ASN A 196 -0.65 -10.03 31.52
CA ASN A 196 0.43 -10.71 30.82
C ASN A 196 0.93 -9.90 29.61
N LYS A 197 1.74 -8.87 29.88
CA LYS A 197 2.29 -7.99 28.82
C LYS A 197 3.09 -8.73 27.74
N LYS A 198 3.64 -9.91 28.04
CA LYS A 198 4.39 -10.73 27.07
C LYS A 198 3.50 -11.41 26.03
N ALA A 199 2.20 -11.57 26.34
CA ALA A 199 1.24 -12.13 25.40
C ALA A 199 0.79 -11.12 24.32
N LEU A 200 0.99 -9.82 24.54
CA LEU A 200 0.59 -8.79 23.59
C LEU A 200 1.48 -8.79 22.35
N GLY A 201 0.86 -8.86 21.17
CA GLY A 201 1.56 -8.80 19.88
C GLY A 201 1.42 -7.45 19.18
N HIS A 202 0.21 -7.12 18.76
CA HIS A 202 -0.07 -5.91 18.00
C HIS A 202 -1.53 -5.49 18.10
N ILE A 203 -1.82 -4.25 17.73
CA ILE A 203 -3.17 -3.70 17.58
C ILE A 203 -3.34 -3.32 16.11
N GLU A 204 -4.45 -3.72 15.50
CA GLU A 204 -4.87 -3.19 14.20
C GLU A 204 -6.06 -2.27 14.42
N LEU A 205 -6.00 -1.08 13.83
CA LEU A 205 -7.06 -0.09 13.88
C LEU A 205 -7.49 0.24 12.46
N VAL A 206 -8.80 0.25 12.22
CA VAL A 206 -9.39 0.63 10.94
C VAL A 206 -10.55 1.58 11.19
N GLN A 207 -10.46 2.79 10.62
CA GLN A 207 -11.60 3.67 10.49
C GLN A 207 -12.44 3.19 9.30
N ALA A 208 -13.66 2.73 9.61
CA ALA A 208 -14.73 2.43 8.68
C ALA A 208 -15.72 3.60 8.64
N ASP A 209 -16.75 3.51 7.79
CA ASP A 209 -17.76 4.58 7.69
C ASP A 209 -18.77 4.52 8.84
N ASN A 210 -19.01 3.33 9.40
CA ASN A 210 -19.94 3.13 10.53
C ASN A 210 -19.27 3.03 11.91
N THR A 211 -17.98 2.69 11.97
CA THR A 211 -17.31 2.36 13.24
C THR A 211 -15.79 2.48 13.14
N ILE A 212 -15.11 2.43 14.29
CA ILE A 212 -13.67 2.12 14.34
C ILE A 212 -13.54 0.65 14.73
N ALA A 213 -13.04 -0.16 13.81
CA ALA A 213 -12.75 -1.55 14.08
C ALA A 213 -11.35 -1.70 14.70
N MET A 214 -11.26 -2.39 15.83
CA MET A 214 -10.03 -2.63 16.57
C MET A 214 -9.79 -4.13 16.74
N LEU A 215 -8.66 -4.63 16.26
CA LEU A 215 -8.19 -5.98 16.52
C LEU A 215 -7.03 -5.95 17.52
N VAL A 216 -7.18 -6.67 18.64
CA VAL A 216 -6.12 -6.89 19.62
C VAL A 216 -5.54 -8.30 19.46
N ARG A 217 -4.24 -8.39 19.18
CA ARG A 217 -3.51 -9.66 19.16
C ARG A 217 -2.94 -9.95 20.56
N ASN A 218 -3.55 -10.90 21.26
CA ASN A 218 -3.08 -11.45 22.54
C ASN A 218 -2.79 -12.94 22.38
N VAL A 219 -1.57 -13.43 22.59
CA VAL A 219 -1.22 -14.84 22.43
C VAL A 219 -1.68 -15.66 23.64
N GLY A 220 -2.47 -16.70 23.39
CA GLY A 220 -2.96 -17.58 24.43
C GLY A 220 -4.22 -17.04 25.13
N GLN A 221 -4.42 -17.46 26.37
CA GLN A 221 -5.62 -17.14 27.13
C GLN A 221 -5.68 -15.65 27.49
N LEU A 222 -6.85 -15.06 27.28
CA LEU A 222 -7.15 -13.70 27.73
C LEU A 222 -7.69 -13.76 29.17
N HIS A 223 -7.08 -13.00 30.09
CA HIS A 223 -7.56 -12.92 31.46
C HIS A 223 -8.94 -12.24 31.52
N SER A 224 -9.78 -12.65 32.47
CA SER A 224 -11.15 -12.12 32.61
C SER A 224 -11.17 -10.61 32.82
N GLN A 225 -10.29 -10.08 33.67
CA GLN A 225 -10.16 -8.64 33.90
C GLN A 225 -9.71 -7.89 32.64
N ASP A 226 -8.75 -8.44 31.89
CA ASP A 226 -8.26 -7.83 30.65
C ASP A 226 -9.38 -7.83 29.57
N SER A 227 -10.20 -8.88 29.52
CA SER A 227 -11.39 -8.95 28.65
C SER A 227 -12.43 -7.89 29.03
N GLN A 228 -12.72 -7.72 30.33
CA GLN A 228 -13.65 -6.69 30.81
C GLN A 228 -13.13 -5.29 30.51
N ASN A 229 -11.85 -5.03 30.74
CA ASN A 229 -11.21 -3.75 30.44
C ASN A 229 -11.28 -3.43 28.93
N LEU A 230 -11.08 -4.43 28.06
CA LEU A 230 -11.23 -4.26 26.61
C LEU A 230 -12.67 -3.93 26.20
N GLN A 231 -13.67 -4.59 26.79
CA GLN A 231 -15.07 -4.33 26.49
C GLN A 231 -15.49 -2.92 26.94
N GLN A 232 -15.13 -2.52 28.17
CA GLN A 232 -15.36 -1.15 28.66
C GLN A 232 -14.67 -0.11 27.78
N PHE A 233 -13.44 -0.38 27.34
CA PHE A 233 -12.74 0.48 26.40
C PHE A 233 -13.48 0.58 25.06
N ALA A 234 -13.95 -0.55 24.52
CA ALA A 234 -14.70 -0.57 23.28
C ALA A 234 -16.02 0.19 23.38
N GLU A 235 -16.74 0.10 24.51
CA GLU A 235 -17.94 0.89 24.77
C GLU A 235 -17.62 2.39 24.87
N GLN A 236 -16.62 2.76 25.67
CA GLN A 236 -16.21 4.15 25.87
C GLN A 236 -15.85 4.87 24.56
N TYR A 237 -15.19 4.17 23.64
CA TYR A 237 -14.75 4.72 22.36
C TYR A 237 -15.62 4.29 21.16
N SER A 238 -16.76 3.63 21.41
CA SER A 238 -17.68 3.14 20.38
C SER A 238 -17.00 2.30 19.28
N LEU A 239 -16.22 1.32 19.69
CA LEU A 239 -15.40 0.47 18.82
C LEU A 239 -16.07 -0.87 18.52
N SER A 240 -15.88 -1.35 17.29
CA SER A 240 -16.07 -2.77 16.97
C SER A 240 -14.81 -3.55 17.36
N LEU A 241 -14.91 -4.36 18.42
CA LEU A 241 -13.77 -5.01 19.05
C LEU A 241 -13.61 -6.45 18.58
N TYR A 242 -12.39 -6.78 18.17
CA TYR A 242 -11.95 -8.11 17.79
C TYR A 242 -10.74 -8.52 18.62
N VAL A 243 -10.65 -9.80 18.98
CA VAL A 243 -9.49 -10.38 19.67
C VAL A 243 -8.99 -11.60 18.92
N MET A 244 -7.66 -11.68 18.76
CA MET A 244 -6.99 -12.82 18.16
C MET A 244 -6.10 -13.55 19.18
N THR A 245 -6.52 -14.75 19.60
CA THR A 245 -5.87 -15.55 20.66
C THR A 245 -4.88 -16.59 20.12
N ALA A 246 -5.15 -17.14 18.94
CA ALA A 246 -4.26 -18.00 18.18
C ALA A 246 -4.14 -17.49 16.73
N GLU A 247 -3.30 -18.14 15.92
CA GLU A 247 -3.21 -17.82 14.51
C GLU A 247 -4.58 -18.03 13.83
N ASN A 248 -5.07 -17.00 13.14
CA ASN A 248 -6.37 -16.98 12.46
C ASN A 248 -7.63 -17.14 13.35
N ALA A 249 -7.50 -17.31 14.67
CA ALA A 249 -8.63 -17.40 15.58
C ALA A 249 -9.06 -16.01 16.07
N ILE A 250 -9.94 -15.35 15.30
CA ILE A 250 -10.49 -14.02 15.61
C ILE A 250 -11.91 -14.16 16.13
N VAL A 251 -12.19 -13.54 17.26
CA VAL A 251 -13.53 -13.44 17.83
C VAL A 251 -13.91 -11.97 17.92
N GLN A 252 -15.12 -11.64 17.47
CA GLN A 252 -15.72 -10.33 17.71
C GLN A 252 -16.35 -10.32 19.10
N LEU A 253 -15.97 -9.35 19.93
CA LEU A 253 -16.49 -9.20 21.29
C LEU A 253 -17.54 -8.08 21.40
N ASN A 254 -17.49 -7.07 20.53
CA ASN A 254 -18.39 -5.91 20.58
C ASN A 254 -18.59 -5.27 19.20
N GLY A 255 -19.69 -4.54 19.05
CA GLY A 255 -19.97 -3.64 17.93
C GLY A 255 -20.48 -4.33 16.67
N GLU A 256 -20.70 -3.54 15.63
CA GLU A 256 -21.19 -4.01 14.32
C GLU A 256 -20.04 -4.38 13.37
N ALA A 257 -20.31 -5.20 12.36
CA ALA A 257 -19.36 -5.46 11.29
C ALA A 257 -19.03 -4.15 10.53
N PRO A 258 -17.75 -3.86 10.26
CA PRO A 258 -17.37 -2.61 9.62
C PRO A 258 -17.65 -2.65 8.11
N TYR A 259 -18.02 -1.51 7.56
CA TYR A 259 -18.14 -1.32 6.12
C TYR A 259 -17.65 0.07 5.68
N TYR A 260 -17.37 0.21 4.39
CA TYR A 260 -17.27 1.52 3.75
C TYR A 260 -18.14 1.58 2.51
N GLN A 261 -18.43 2.79 2.04
CA GLN A 261 -19.26 3.02 0.88
C GLN A 261 -18.44 3.51 -0.31
N ILE A 262 -18.83 3.06 -1.50
CA ILE A 262 -18.30 3.56 -2.76
C ILE A 262 -19.43 3.53 -3.79
N HIS A 263 -19.70 4.67 -4.45
CA HIS A 263 -20.82 4.78 -5.39
C HIS A 263 -22.17 4.30 -4.81
N GLY A 264 -22.41 4.52 -3.52
CA GLY A 264 -23.63 4.10 -2.83
C GLY A 264 -23.75 2.59 -2.57
N VAL A 265 -22.72 1.81 -2.87
CA VAL A 265 -22.63 0.38 -2.51
C VAL A 265 -21.91 0.25 -1.18
N LYS A 266 -22.50 -0.50 -0.24
CA LYS A 266 -21.86 -0.86 1.03
C LYS A 266 -20.94 -2.06 0.83
N LEU A 267 -19.66 -1.87 1.08
CA LEU A 267 -18.63 -2.89 1.08
C LEU A 267 -18.28 -3.25 2.53
N GLY A 268 -18.87 -4.32 3.03
CA GLY A 268 -18.49 -4.96 4.28
C GLY A 268 -17.11 -5.64 4.14
N PHE A 269 -16.39 -5.70 5.26
CA PHE A 269 -15.06 -6.31 5.31
C PHE A 269 -14.77 -6.92 6.67
N SER A 270 -13.97 -7.99 6.69
CA SER A 270 -13.36 -8.50 7.91
C SER A 270 -12.18 -7.62 8.31
N ILE A 271 -11.90 -7.50 9.62
CA ILE A 271 -10.83 -6.64 10.13
C ILE A 271 -9.44 -6.97 9.54
N ARG A 272 -9.22 -8.18 9.03
CA ARG A 272 -7.97 -8.57 8.35
C ARG A 272 -7.96 -8.38 6.85
N ASP A 273 -9.09 -8.05 6.26
CA ASP A 273 -9.18 -7.87 4.83
C ASP A 273 -8.39 -6.64 4.40
N PHE A 274 -7.85 -6.73 3.19
CA PHE A 274 -7.18 -5.60 2.58
C PHE A 274 -8.22 -4.58 2.16
N ILE A 275 -8.02 -3.35 2.60
CA ILE A 275 -8.78 -2.18 2.17
C ILE A 275 -7.77 -1.08 1.82
N GLN A 276 -8.17 -0.19 0.93
CA GLN A 276 -7.33 0.94 0.57
C GLN A 276 -7.11 1.87 1.77
N VAL A 277 -5.84 2.19 2.01
CA VAL A 277 -5.41 2.92 3.22
C VAL A 277 -5.83 4.38 3.19
N ASN A 278 -6.05 4.94 2.00
CA ASN A 278 -6.54 6.29 1.79
C ASN A 278 -7.93 6.21 1.13
N GLY A 279 -8.99 6.35 1.93
CA GLY A 279 -10.37 6.18 1.46
C GLY A 279 -10.75 7.20 0.38
N ASN A 280 -10.33 8.46 0.51
CA ASN A 280 -10.66 9.50 -0.47
C ASN A 280 -9.98 9.26 -1.82
N LEU A 281 -8.73 8.78 -1.81
CA LEU A 281 -8.02 8.47 -3.04
C LEU A 281 -8.48 7.15 -3.66
N ASN A 282 -8.96 6.20 -2.86
CA ASN A 282 -9.63 5.01 -3.38
C ASN A 282 -10.88 5.37 -4.21
N GLU A 283 -11.73 6.27 -3.72
CA GLU A 283 -12.91 6.72 -4.44
C GLU A 283 -12.54 7.35 -5.79
N LYS A 284 -11.59 8.30 -5.79
CA LYS A 284 -11.08 8.93 -7.03
C LYS A 284 -10.41 7.94 -7.98
N MET A 285 -9.74 6.91 -7.44
CA MET A 285 -9.13 5.85 -8.24
C MET A 285 -10.19 5.00 -8.92
N VAL A 286 -11.26 4.62 -8.21
CA VAL A 286 -12.41 3.91 -8.77
C VAL A 286 -13.11 4.78 -9.82
N ASP A 287 -13.32 6.07 -9.57
CA ASP A 287 -13.89 7.00 -10.55
C ASP A 287 -13.06 7.02 -11.84
N LYS A 288 -11.73 7.14 -11.71
CA LYS A 288 -10.82 7.14 -12.86
C LYS A 288 -10.84 5.82 -13.62
N ALA A 289 -10.92 4.69 -12.91
CA ALA A 289 -11.04 3.38 -13.52
C ALA A 289 -12.34 3.24 -14.32
N LEU A 290 -13.48 3.67 -13.76
CA LEU A 290 -14.78 3.66 -14.44
C LEU A 290 -14.77 4.58 -15.68
N GLU A 291 -14.21 5.78 -15.55
CA GLU A 291 -14.04 6.72 -16.67
C GLU A 291 -13.23 6.09 -17.81
N TRP A 292 -12.12 5.43 -17.50
CA TRP A 292 -11.23 4.86 -18.51
C TRP A 292 -11.73 3.54 -19.10
N LEU A 293 -12.47 2.76 -18.32
CA LEU A 293 -13.22 1.62 -18.87
C LEU A 293 -14.33 2.10 -19.81
N ASN A 294 -14.86 3.32 -19.64
CA ASN A 294 -15.89 3.93 -20.48
C ASN A 294 -17.08 2.97 -20.69
N LEU A 295 -17.71 2.56 -19.59
CA LEU A 295 -18.65 1.45 -19.54
C LEU A 295 -20.01 1.74 -20.21
N SER A 296 -20.63 0.69 -20.72
CA SER A 296 -21.99 0.66 -21.27
C SER A 296 -22.70 -0.64 -20.86
N ALA A 297 -24.02 -0.66 -20.98
CA ALA A 297 -24.83 -1.84 -20.65
C ALA A 297 -24.58 -3.07 -21.56
N GLN A 298 -23.76 -2.93 -22.62
CA GLN A 298 -23.35 -4.05 -23.47
C GLN A 298 -22.03 -4.69 -23.03
N ASP A 299 -21.30 -4.04 -22.12
CA ASP A 299 -19.98 -4.53 -21.72
C ASP A 299 -20.08 -5.74 -20.79
N ARG A 300 -19.18 -6.70 -21.03
CA ARG A 300 -18.90 -7.81 -20.14
C ARG A 300 -17.48 -7.64 -19.62
N VAL A 301 -17.37 -7.35 -18.32
CA VAL A 301 -16.12 -6.89 -17.69
C VAL A 301 -15.54 -7.97 -16.79
N LEU A 302 -14.23 -8.18 -16.88
CA LEU A 302 -13.48 -9.03 -15.96
C LEU A 302 -12.68 -8.16 -14.98
N ASP A 303 -12.83 -8.39 -13.69
CA ASP A 303 -12.05 -7.76 -12.63
C ASP A 303 -11.14 -8.83 -11.99
N LEU A 304 -9.84 -8.77 -12.29
CA LEU A 304 -8.83 -9.68 -11.75
C LEU A 304 -8.22 -9.10 -10.48
N PHE A 305 -7.97 -9.95 -9.48
CA PHE A 305 -7.54 -9.55 -8.14
C PHE A 305 -8.60 -8.68 -7.44
N CYS A 306 -9.87 -9.04 -7.63
CA CYS A 306 -10.99 -8.18 -7.25
C CYS A 306 -11.14 -7.97 -5.73
N GLY A 307 -10.45 -8.79 -4.92
CA GLY A 307 -10.61 -8.81 -3.47
C GLY A 307 -12.09 -8.98 -3.11
N MET A 308 -12.60 -8.02 -2.34
CA MET A 308 -13.99 -8.00 -1.86
C MET A 308 -14.95 -7.16 -2.75
N GLY A 309 -14.53 -6.80 -3.97
CA GLY A 309 -15.39 -6.12 -4.95
C GLY A 309 -15.26 -4.59 -5.00
N ASN A 310 -14.09 -4.03 -4.66
CA ASN A 310 -13.87 -2.57 -4.61
C ASN A 310 -14.12 -1.88 -5.96
N PHE A 311 -13.69 -2.50 -7.07
CA PHE A 311 -13.98 -2.04 -8.43
C PHE A 311 -15.18 -2.78 -9.02
N THR A 312 -15.28 -4.09 -8.79
CA THR A 312 -16.30 -4.98 -9.38
C THR A 312 -17.73 -4.45 -9.18
N LEU A 313 -18.09 -4.06 -7.96
CA LEU A 313 -19.47 -3.63 -7.68
C LEU A 313 -19.80 -2.25 -8.29
N PRO A 314 -18.91 -1.23 -8.22
CA PRO A 314 -19.08 0.00 -9.00
C PRO A 314 -19.19 -0.23 -10.52
N ILE A 315 -18.39 -1.13 -11.09
CA ILE A 315 -18.45 -1.50 -12.52
C ILE A 315 -19.84 -2.08 -12.85
N ALA A 316 -20.36 -2.98 -12.01
CA ALA A 316 -21.65 -3.64 -12.22
C ALA A 316 -22.85 -2.68 -12.21
N LYS A 317 -22.70 -1.45 -11.70
CA LYS A 317 -23.74 -0.41 -11.82
C LYS A 317 -23.87 0.16 -13.23
N GLN A 318 -22.87 -0.02 -14.10
CA GLN A 318 -22.81 0.57 -15.45
C GLN A 318 -22.70 -0.49 -16.56
N ALA A 319 -21.99 -1.59 -16.30
CA ALA A 319 -21.77 -2.66 -17.26
C ALA A 319 -22.98 -3.60 -17.38
N GLY A 320 -23.06 -4.33 -18.51
CA GLY A 320 -24.06 -5.38 -18.70
C GLY A 320 -23.86 -6.55 -17.75
N PHE A 321 -22.62 -7.03 -17.61
CA PHE A 321 -22.26 -8.13 -16.71
C PHE A 321 -20.81 -8.02 -16.23
N VAL A 322 -20.53 -8.45 -15.00
CA VAL A 322 -19.19 -8.36 -14.41
C VAL A 322 -18.80 -9.67 -13.73
N VAL A 323 -17.57 -10.12 -13.96
CA VAL A 323 -16.97 -11.25 -13.24
C VAL A 323 -15.80 -10.75 -12.42
N GLY A 324 -15.84 -10.95 -11.10
CA GLY A 324 -14.72 -10.73 -10.20
C GLY A 324 -13.98 -12.04 -9.91
N VAL A 325 -12.65 -12.05 -10.03
CA VAL A 325 -11.80 -13.20 -9.75
C VAL A 325 -10.77 -12.87 -8.69
N GLU A 326 -10.71 -13.72 -7.65
CA GLU A 326 -9.82 -13.55 -6.50
C GLU A 326 -9.20 -14.89 -6.08
N GLY A 327 -7.95 -14.88 -5.61
CA GLY A 327 -7.24 -16.09 -5.18
C GLY A 327 -7.59 -16.54 -3.77
N VAL A 328 -8.02 -15.61 -2.91
CA VAL A 328 -8.30 -15.85 -1.48
C VAL A 328 -9.79 -16.11 -1.25
N GLN A 329 -10.13 -17.36 -0.92
CA GLN A 329 -11.51 -17.80 -0.71
C GLN A 329 -12.33 -16.93 0.29
N PRO A 330 -11.80 -16.55 1.48
CA PRO A 330 -12.52 -15.63 2.36
C PRO A 330 -12.89 -14.28 1.74
N MET A 331 -12.06 -13.74 0.83
CA MET A 331 -12.36 -12.48 0.14
C MET A 331 -13.48 -12.66 -0.89
N VAL A 332 -13.52 -13.80 -1.58
CA VAL A 332 -14.61 -14.15 -2.50
C VAL A 332 -15.93 -14.29 -1.74
N GLU A 333 -15.92 -14.90 -0.55
CA GLU A 333 -17.10 -14.98 0.31
C GLU A 333 -17.57 -13.59 0.76
N GLN A 334 -16.64 -12.73 1.16
CA GLN A 334 -16.95 -11.33 1.50
C GLN A 334 -17.50 -10.56 0.29
N ALA A 335 -16.95 -10.76 -0.91
CA ALA A 335 -17.43 -10.15 -2.15
C ALA A 335 -18.86 -10.58 -2.48
N LYS A 336 -19.19 -11.86 -2.31
CA LYS A 336 -20.55 -12.40 -2.49
C LYS A 336 -21.54 -11.83 -1.47
N GLN A 337 -21.12 -11.62 -0.23
CA GLN A 337 -21.95 -10.93 0.76
C GLN A 337 -22.20 -9.48 0.36
N ASN A 338 -21.18 -8.77 -0.11
CA ASN A 338 -21.30 -7.40 -0.60
C ASN A 338 -22.21 -7.30 -1.82
N GLN A 339 -22.11 -8.26 -2.76
CA GLN A 339 -23.04 -8.41 -3.87
C GLN A 339 -24.48 -8.54 -3.37
N ALA A 340 -24.75 -9.51 -2.48
CA ALA A 340 -26.08 -9.76 -1.97
C ALA A 340 -26.67 -8.51 -1.29
N ALA A 341 -25.86 -7.80 -0.49
CA ALA A 341 -26.24 -6.56 0.16
C ALA A 341 -26.48 -5.39 -0.81
N SER A 342 -25.80 -5.37 -1.96
CA SER A 342 -25.97 -4.34 -2.99
C SER A 342 -27.23 -4.52 -3.85
N GLY A 343 -27.79 -5.74 -3.91
CA GLY A 343 -28.90 -6.10 -4.79
C GLY A 343 -28.52 -6.23 -6.27
N LEU A 344 -27.23 -6.11 -6.63
CA LEU A 344 -26.75 -6.28 -7.99
C LEU A 344 -26.80 -7.75 -8.42
N LYS A 345 -27.50 -8.02 -9.53
CA LYS A 345 -27.73 -9.37 -10.06
C LYS A 345 -26.83 -9.73 -11.25
N ASN A 346 -26.15 -8.75 -11.82
CA ASN A 346 -25.30 -8.86 -13.00
C ASN A 346 -23.80 -8.96 -12.64
N VAL A 347 -23.50 -9.57 -11.49
CA VAL A 347 -22.13 -9.76 -11.03
C VAL A 347 -21.95 -11.17 -10.47
N GLU A 348 -20.82 -11.79 -10.76
CA GLU A 348 -20.43 -13.08 -10.20
C GLU A 348 -18.99 -13.04 -9.68
N PHE A 349 -18.73 -13.80 -8.61
CA PHE A 349 -17.41 -13.89 -7.99
C PHE A 349 -16.90 -15.33 -7.96
N TYR A 350 -15.65 -15.51 -8.38
CA TYR A 350 -15.00 -16.82 -8.45
C TYR A 350 -13.68 -16.82 -7.70
N GLN A 351 -13.44 -17.90 -6.95
CA GLN A 351 -12.11 -18.22 -6.47
C GLN A 351 -11.34 -18.90 -7.61
N THR A 352 -10.18 -18.37 -7.97
CA THR A 352 -9.33 -18.99 -8.99
C THR A 352 -7.86 -18.70 -8.72
N ASN A 353 -7.02 -19.72 -8.88
CA ASN A 353 -5.58 -19.56 -8.95
C ASN A 353 -5.19 -18.93 -10.29
N LEU A 354 -4.83 -17.64 -10.29
CA LEU A 354 -4.46 -16.91 -11.50
C LEU A 354 -3.07 -17.30 -12.05
N ASP A 355 -2.30 -18.12 -11.34
CA ASP A 355 -1.05 -18.72 -11.85
C ASP A 355 -1.30 -19.78 -12.93
N GLU A 356 -2.53 -20.28 -13.04
CA GLU A 356 -2.93 -21.31 -14.00
C GLU A 356 -3.66 -20.70 -15.20
N PRO A 357 -3.64 -21.38 -16.37
CA PRO A 357 -4.48 -21.01 -17.49
C PRO A 357 -5.94 -20.91 -17.09
N PHE A 358 -6.60 -19.81 -17.46
CA PHE A 358 -8.00 -19.58 -17.13
C PHE A 358 -8.93 -19.34 -18.31
N ALA A 359 -8.45 -19.50 -19.55
CA ALA A 359 -9.30 -19.42 -20.74
C ALA A 359 -10.41 -20.49 -20.73
N ASP A 360 -10.15 -21.67 -20.16
CA ASP A 360 -11.10 -22.78 -20.12
C ASP A 360 -11.95 -22.82 -18.83
N LYS A 361 -11.83 -21.81 -17.95
CA LYS A 361 -12.64 -21.77 -16.73
C LYS A 361 -14.08 -21.44 -17.12
N ALA A 362 -15.05 -21.99 -16.37
CA ALA A 362 -16.47 -21.78 -16.65
C ALA A 362 -16.86 -20.29 -16.77
N TRP A 363 -16.26 -19.44 -15.94
CA TRP A 363 -16.49 -17.99 -15.94
C TRP A 363 -15.90 -17.25 -17.16
N ALA A 364 -14.98 -17.90 -17.90
CA ALA A 364 -14.36 -17.40 -19.12
C ALA A 364 -14.97 -18.00 -20.41
N SER A 365 -16.06 -18.76 -20.29
CA SER A 365 -16.76 -19.37 -21.43
C SER A 365 -17.36 -18.35 -22.41
N GLU A 366 -17.69 -17.16 -21.92
CA GLU A 366 -18.10 -16.02 -22.72
C GLU A 366 -16.97 -14.99 -22.82
N PRO A 367 -16.87 -14.24 -23.93
CA PRO A 367 -15.83 -13.24 -24.11
C PRO A 367 -15.97 -12.08 -23.11
N PHE A 368 -14.85 -11.46 -22.78
CA PHE A 368 -14.79 -10.19 -22.04
C PHE A 368 -14.23 -9.12 -22.96
N ASN A 369 -14.94 -8.01 -23.13
CA ASN A 369 -14.44 -6.91 -23.95
C ASN A 369 -13.60 -5.91 -23.12
N LYS A 370 -13.75 -5.91 -21.78
CA LYS A 370 -12.98 -5.02 -20.89
C LYS A 370 -12.44 -5.77 -19.68
N VAL A 371 -11.23 -5.41 -19.25
CA VAL A 371 -10.58 -5.98 -18.07
C VAL A 371 -10.09 -4.88 -17.14
N LEU A 372 -10.26 -5.08 -15.84
CA LEU A 372 -9.54 -4.35 -14.79
C LEU A 372 -8.64 -5.33 -14.03
N LEU A 373 -7.46 -4.88 -13.61
CA LEU A 373 -6.59 -5.62 -12.70
C LEU A 373 -5.90 -4.70 -11.69
N ASP A 374 -5.92 -5.11 -10.41
CA ASP A 374 -5.21 -4.45 -9.30
C ASP A 374 -4.36 -5.47 -8.51
N PRO A 375 -3.26 -5.99 -9.09
CA PRO A 375 -2.44 -7.00 -8.45
C PRO A 375 -1.63 -6.45 -7.27
N ALA A 376 -1.17 -7.38 -6.43
CA ALA A 376 -0.21 -7.09 -5.39
C ALA A 376 1.16 -6.61 -5.94
N ARG A 377 2.11 -6.32 -5.04
CA ARG A 377 3.42 -5.72 -5.37
C ARG A 377 4.28 -6.53 -6.35
N ASN A 378 4.00 -7.82 -6.55
CA ASN A 378 4.66 -8.70 -7.51
C ASN A 378 4.20 -8.47 -8.96
N GLY A 379 3.12 -7.72 -9.17
CA GLY A 379 2.50 -7.51 -10.48
C GLY A 379 1.73 -8.73 -10.99
N ALA A 380 1.28 -8.66 -12.23
CA ALA A 380 0.43 -9.65 -12.88
C ALA A 380 1.15 -10.47 -13.97
N PHE A 381 2.47 -10.32 -14.14
CA PHE A 381 3.24 -10.95 -15.24
C PHE A 381 2.89 -12.41 -15.55
N PHE A 382 2.65 -13.21 -14.50
CA PHE A 382 2.37 -14.63 -14.59
C PHE A 382 1.05 -14.94 -15.30
N CYS A 383 0.05 -14.05 -15.23
CA CYS A 383 -1.26 -14.26 -15.83
C CYS A 383 -1.50 -13.48 -17.11
N LEU A 384 -0.58 -12.58 -17.52
CA LEU A 384 -0.80 -11.70 -18.66
C LEU A 384 -0.94 -12.45 -20.00
N ASP A 385 -0.32 -13.62 -20.18
CA ASP A 385 -0.52 -14.43 -21.39
C ASP A 385 -1.94 -14.97 -21.46
N HIS A 386 -2.47 -15.43 -20.32
CA HIS A 386 -3.84 -15.92 -20.19
C HIS A 386 -4.85 -14.78 -20.37
N LEU A 387 -4.56 -13.60 -19.81
CA LEU A 387 -5.37 -12.38 -20.00
C LEU A 387 -5.38 -11.98 -21.49
N ALA A 388 -4.21 -11.91 -22.13
CA ALA A 388 -4.10 -11.53 -23.53
C ALA A 388 -4.86 -12.49 -24.46
N ALA A 389 -4.91 -13.79 -24.13
CA ALA A 389 -5.68 -14.79 -24.86
C ALA A 389 -7.20 -14.56 -24.82
N LEU A 390 -7.72 -13.89 -23.78
CA LEU A 390 -9.13 -13.45 -23.73
C LEU A 390 -9.44 -12.32 -24.72
N ASN A 391 -8.40 -11.68 -25.27
CA ASN A 391 -8.51 -10.66 -26.31
C ASN A 391 -9.46 -9.47 -25.97
N PRO A 392 -9.43 -8.90 -24.75
CA PRO A 392 -10.23 -7.71 -24.46
C PRO A 392 -9.81 -6.51 -25.34
N GLU A 393 -10.74 -5.60 -25.58
CA GLU A 393 -10.50 -4.35 -26.30
C GLU A 393 -9.79 -3.32 -25.41
N THR A 394 -10.10 -3.33 -24.11
CA THR A 394 -9.62 -2.37 -23.11
C THR A 394 -9.14 -3.06 -21.85
N ILE A 395 -7.99 -2.62 -21.31
CA ILE A 395 -7.44 -3.08 -20.04
C ILE A 395 -7.11 -1.85 -19.18
N VAL A 396 -7.68 -1.77 -17.98
CA VAL A 396 -7.29 -0.81 -16.93
C VAL A 396 -6.44 -1.52 -15.88
N TYR A 397 -5.19 -1.09 -15.75
CA TYR A 397 -4.22 -1.68 -14.81
C TYR A 397 -3.95 -0.70 -13.67
N VAL A 398 -4.26 -1.09 -12.43
CA VAL A 398 -3.85 -0.39 -11.20
C VAL A 398 -2.59 -1.05 -10.62
N SER A 399 -1.60 -0.26 -10.22
CA SER A 399 -0.34 -0.79 -9.72
C SER A 399 0.27 0.05 -8.60
N CYS A 400 0.64 -0.62 -7.52
CA CYS A 400 1.39 -0.04 -6.39
C CYS A 400 2.93 -0.17 -6.53
N ASN A 401 3.42 -0.70 -7.65
CA ASN A 401 4.86 -0.88 -7.90
C ASN A 401 5.24 -0.52 -9.34
N PRO A 402 5.97 0.59 -9.55
CA PRO A 402 6.32 1.04 -10.89
C PRO A 402 7.25 0.09 -11.63
N ALA A 403 8.09 -0.70 -10.93
CA ALA A 403 9.02 -1.61 -11.58
C ALA A 403 8.29 -2.81 -12.20
N THR A 404 7.34 -3.40 -11.49
CA THR A 404 6.54 -4.51 -12.01
C THR A 404 5.53 -4.02 -13.05
N LEU A 405 4.95 -2.82 -12.90
CA LEU A 405 4.12 -2.22 -13.94
C LEU A 405 4.86 -2.10 -15.27
N VAL A 406 6.12 -1.62 -15.27
CA VAL A 406 6.91 -1.47 -16.51
C VAL A 406 7.12 -2.82 -17.20
N ARG A 407 7.49 -3.86 -16.43
CA ARG A 407 7.64 -5.24 -16.94
C ARG A 407 6.33 -5.79 -17.51
N ASP A 408 5.23 -5.52 -16.82
CA ASP A 408 3.90 -6.05 -17.16
C ASP A 408 3.32 -5.31 -18.39
N ALA A 409 3.53 -4.00 -18.48
CA ALA A 409 3.20 -3.17 -19.63
C ALA A 409 3.96 -3.61 -20.89
N GLU A 410 5.26 -3.94 -20.77
CA GLU A 410 6.05 -4.45 -21.89
C GLU A 410 5.46 -5.74 -22.47
N LYS A 411 4.99 -6.64 -21.60
CA LYS A 411 4.32 -7.89 -22.01
C LYS A 411 2.98 -7.64 -22.69
N LEU A 412 2.16 -6.71 -22.17
CA LEU A 412 0.91 -6.32 -22.83
C LEU A 412 1.17 -5.68 -24.21
N ILE A 413 2.21 -4.86 -24.33
CA ILE A 413 2.60 -4.24 -25.61
C ILE A 413 3.03 -5.32 -26.62
N GLN A 414 3.81 -6.31 -26.19
CA GLN A 414 4.18 -7.46 -27.03
C GLN A 414 2.95 -8.29 -27.47
N ALA A 415 1.90 -8.34 -26.64
CA ALA A 415 0.63 -8.97 -26.97
C ALA A 415 -0.28 -8.09 -27.88
N GLY A 416 0.23 -6.96 -28.36
CA GLY A 416 -0.45 -6.10 -29.33
C GLY A 416 -1.27 -4.95 -28.72
N TYR A 417 -1.18 -4.73 -27.41
CA TYR A 417 -1.81 -3.57 -26.78
C TYR A 417 -0.94 -2.31 -26.90
N LYS A 418 -1.56 -1.14 -26.78
CA LYS A 418 -0.90 0.16 -26.69
C LYS A 418 -1.21 0.79 -25.35
N LEU A 419 -0.20 1.30 -24.66
CA LEU A 419 -0.40 2.10 -23.46
C LEU A 419 -0.90 3.48 -23.89
N GLN A 420 -2.19 3.75 -23.71
CA GLN A 420 -2.84 4.98 -24.14
C GLN A 420 -2.71 6.08 -23.11
N LYS A 421 -3.06 5.78 -21.85
CA LYS A 421 -3.07 6.75 -20.75
C LYS A 421 -2.35 6.22 -19.53
N ALA A 422 -1.76 7.12 -18.75
CA ALA A 422 -1.25 6.79 -17.42
C ALA A 422 -1.40 7.98 -16.47
N ALA A 423 -1.76 7.69 -15.22
CA ALA A 423 -1.84 8.67 -14.14
C ALA A 423 -1.15 8.12 -12.91
N MET A 424 -0.45 8.99 -12.17
CA MET A 424 0.06 8.67 -10.84
C MET A 424 -1.03 8.96 -9.79
N ILE A 425 -1.05 8.15 -8.74
CA ILE A 425 -1.90 8.33 -7.56
C ILE A 425 -0.98 8.49 -6.35
N ASP A 426 -1.08 9.63 -5.66
CA ASP A 426 -0.30 9.88 -4.43
C ASP A 426 -0.98 9.24 -3.21
N MET A 427 -1.16 7.90 -3.24
CA MET A 427 -1.88 7.15 -2.21
C MET A 427 -1.22 7.25 -0.82
N PHE A 428 0.10 7.43 -0.79
CA PHE A 428 0.91 7.47 0.43
C PHE A 428 1.90 8.65 0.44
N PRO A 429 1.40 9.88 0.68
CA PRO A 429 2.25 11.06 0.84
C PRO A 429 3.34 10.83 1.90
N HIS A 430 4.49 11.48 1.74
CA HIS A 430 5.67 11.34 2.60
C HIS A 430 6.40 10.00 2.57
N THR A 431 6.00 9.06 1.72
CA THR A 431 6.62 7.73 1.60
C THR A 431 7.23 7.48 0.22
N GLY A 432 8.11 6.48 0.12
CA GLY A 432 8.65 6.01 -1.16
C GLY A 432 7.66 5.20 -2.03
N HIS A 433 6.41 5.01 -1.58
CA HIS A 433 5.40 4.30 -2.36
C HIS A 433 4.90 5.18 -3.51
N LEU A 434 4.60 4.52 -4.64
CA LEU A 434 4.10 5.13 -5.85
C LEU A 434 3.01 4.21 -6.39
N GLU A 435 1.82 4.76 -6.52
CA GLU A 435 0.68 4.08 -7.10
C GLU A 435 0.29 4.74 -8.42
N SER A 436 -0.31 3.97 -9.31
CA SER A 436 -0.59 4.41 -10.68
C SER A 436 -1.74 3.62 -11.27
N ILE A 437 -2.40 4.24 -12.24
CA ILE A 437 -3.41 3.62 -13.08
C ILE A 437 -3.01 3.83 -14.54
N SER A 438 -3.16 2.80 -15.36
CA SER A 438 -2.79 2.80 -16.78
C SER A 438 -3.92 2.22 -17.63
N LEU A 439 -4.15 2.79 -18.81
CA LEU A 439 -5.12 2.34 -19.80
C LEU A 439 -4.39 1.74 -20.99
N PHE A 440 -4.70 0.50 -21.32
CA PHE A 440 -4.25 -0.16 -22.52
C PHE A 440 -5.43 -0.45 -23.44
N THR A 441 -5.22 -0.28 -24.74
CA THR A 441 -6.20 -0.64 -25.77
C THR A 441 -5.53 -1.45 -26.87
N LYS A 442 -6.31 -2.22 -27.61
CA LYS A 442 -5.81 -2.94 -28.80
C LYS A 442 -5.37 -1.97 -29.93
#